data_AF-A0A8T7BT25-F1
#
_entry.id   AF-A0A8T7BT25-F1
#
_cell.length_a   1.000
_cell.length_b   1.000
_cell.length_c   1.000
_cell.angle_alpha   90.00
_cell.angle_beta   90.00
_cell.angle_gamma   90.00
#
_symmetry.space_group_name_H-M   'P 1'
#
loop_
_entity.id
_entity.type
_entity.pdbx_description
1 polymer ?
#
loop_
_entity_poly.entity_id
_entity_poly.type
_entity_poly.pdbx_seq_one_letter_code
_entity_poly.pdbx_strand_id
1 'polypeptide(L)'
;FDARYVVLITDAGPRESHDSLGATRLSAQALRQLAYDKGISIWVLHLRTPAIAANNEKAEEHYKELSYFPGIGDFYYGVRLGQIDEFGTVLETLANQITQQVLATTNGVPPIPLPQVEDQQQPTQLAQLQGRVDKLGNALRMRYLQKESGKPLPKVFNAWMVDRDFVNPERPAVEVRVLLTRDQLSDLKSVMQQVLELAEEGVLSPRNFINDLKSLAATVSRDPASVGASTSEAGANLAEMGYMREYIEDLPYTGEVMDLTLESWEEWSAKTQIEFMQRLDSKISYYQALHDHTDLWVTPGGGPVNGNSVFPVALDLLP
;
A
#
# COMPACT_ATOMS: atom_id res chain seq x y z
N PHE A 1 12.82 9.87 -19.20
CA PHE A 1 13.57 9.76 -17.93
C PHE A 1 13.61 11.16 -17.31
N ASP A 2 12.99 11.40 -16.14
CA ASP A 2 12.99 12.74 -15.48
C ASP A 2 13.54 12.63 -14.06
N ALA A 3 14.76 12.10 -13.97
CA ALA A 3 15.53 12.10 -12.73
C ALA A 3 16.34 13.40 -12.65
N ARG A 4 16.19 14.14 -11.54
CA ARG A 4 16.86 15.42 -11.34
C ARG A 4 17.73 15.33 -10.10
N TYR A 5 19.01 15.61 -10.28
CA TYR A 5 20.01 15.55 -9.23
C TYR A 5 20.70 16.90 -9.12
N VAL A 6 20.98 17.33 -7.89
CA VAL A 6 21.87 18.45 -7.60
C VAL A 6 23.01 17.91 -6.76
N VAL A 7 24.24 18.03 -7.27
CA VAL A 7 25.44 17.65 -6.52
C VAL A 7 26.12 18.92 -6.01
N LEU A 8 26.07 19.12 -4.70
CA LEU A 8 26.75 20.20 -4.00
C LEU A 8 28.13 19.72 -3.56
N ILE A 9 29.19 20.38 -4.02
CA ILE A 9 30.56 20.16 -3.57
C ILE A 9 31.00 21.42 -2.83
N THR A 10 31.40 21.28 -1.57
CA THR A 10 31.68 22.45 -0.71
C THR A 10 32.66 22.09 0.41
N ASP A 11 33.55 23.03 0.72
CA ASP A 11 34.40 23.03 1.91
C ASP A 11 33.95 24.10 2.92
N ALA A 12 32.69 24.54 2.85
CA ALA A 12 32.11 25.54 3.74
C ALA A 12 30.83 25.02 4.39
N GLY A 13 30.53 25.52 5.59
CA GLY A 13 29.24 25.28 6.24
C GLY A 13 28.10 26.06 5.55
N PRO A 14 26.87 25.52 5.53
CA PRO A 14 25.74 26.21 4.92
C PRO A 14 25.34 27.42 5.77
N ARG A 15 24.76 28.43 5.11
CA ARG A 15 24.14 29.57 5.80
C ARG A 15 22.72 29.20 6.19
N GLU A 16 22.34 29.51 7.42
CA GLU A 16 21.00 29.29 7.94
C GLU A 16 20.01 30.37 7.47
N SER A 17 18.71 30.12 7.60
CA SER A 17 17.65 31.01 7.11
C SER A 17 17.68 32.42 7.70
N HIS A 18 18.23 32.59 8.90
CA HIS A 18 18.33 33.86 9.61
C HIS A 18 19.60 34.65 9.27
N ASP A 19 20.54 34.06 8.52
CA ASP A 19 21.75 34.75 8.07
C ASP A 19 21.41 35.76 6.97
N SER A 20 21.71 37.03 7.20
CA SER A 20 21.51 38.13 6.24
C SER A 20 22.21 37.94 4.88
N LEU A 21 23.27 37.12 4.85
CA LEU A 21 24.03 36.78 3.64
C LEU A 21 23.44 35.57 2.89
N GLY A 22 22.40 34.92 3.44
CA GLY A 22 21.69 33.82 2.80
C GLY A 22 20.73 34.31 1.71
N ALA A 23 21.05 34.00 0.45
CA ALA A 23 20.25 34.44 -0.71
C ALA A 23 18.82 33.85 -0.73
N THR A 24 18.65 32.60 -0.29
CA THR A 24 17.35 31.91 -0.31
C THR A 24 16.49 32.24 0.89
N ARG A 25 17.11 32.60 2.03
CA ARG A 25 16.49 32.70 3.37
C ARG A 25 15.68 31.45 3.78
N LEU A 26 15.97 30.30 3.18
CA LEU A 26 15.33 29.02 3.49
C LEU A 26 16.21 28.21 4.47
N SER A 27 15.57 27.46 5.36
CA SER A 27 16.27 26.44 6.16
C SER A 27 16.61 25.22 5.29
N ALA A 28 17.52 24.37 5.78
CA ALA A 28 17.86 23.10 5.12
C ALA A 28 16.60 22.23 4.91
N GLN A 29 15.73 22.15 5.92
CA GLN A 29 14.44 21.46 5.82
C GLN A 29 13.53 22.01 4.71
N ALA A 30 13.36 23.35 4.65
CA ALA A 30 12.48 23.98 3.67
C ALA A 30 13.02 23.84 2.25
N LEU A 31 14.34 23.96 2.08
CA LEU A 31 15.00 23.78 0.79
C LEU A 31 14.92 22.32 0.32
N ARG A 32 15.13 21.35 1.23
CA ARG A 32 14.91 19.92 0.96
C ARG A 32 13.47 19.66 0.53
N GLN A 33 12.48 20.20 1.23
CA GLN A 33 11.07 20.00 0.89
C GLN A 33 10.76 20.54 -0.52
N LEU A 34 11.22 21.75 -0.82
CA LEU A 34 11.06 22.35 -2.15
C LEU A 34 11.72 21.50 -3.25
N ALA A 35 12.90 20.94 -2.99
CA ALA A 35 13.58 20.04 -3.91
C ALA A 35 12.77 18.73 -4.10
N TYR A 36 12.28 18.15 -3.01
CA TYR A 36 11.46 16.94 -3.02
C TYR A 36 10.17 17.13 -3.84
N ASP A 37 9.45 18.23 -3.62
CA ASP A 37 8.22 18.57 -4.35
C ASP A 37 8.48 18.74 -5.86
N LYS A 38 9.70 19.16 -6.22
CA LYS A 38 10.16 19.25 -7.63
C LYS A 38 10.77 17.96 -8.16
N GLY A 39 10.78 16.89 -7.38
CA GLY A 39 11.38 15.60 -7.74
C GLY A 39 12.91 15.65 -7.89
N ILE A 40 13.58 16.54 -7.15
CA ILE A 40 15.03 16.74 -7.15
C ILE A 40 15.65 16.08 -5.91
N SER A 41 16.68 15.27 -6.11
CA SER A 41 17.52 14.76 -5.02
C SER A 41 18.78 15.62 -4.89
N ILE A 42 19.09 16.07 -3.67
CA ILE A 42 20.28 16.87 -3.36
C ILE A 42 21.33 15.97 -2.73
N TRP A 43 22.53 15.94 -3.30
CA TRP A 43 23.67 15.18 -2.82
C TRP A 43 24.75 16.16 -2.37
N VAL A 44 25.43 15.87 -1.26
CA VAL A 44 26.46 16.75 -0.71
C VAL A 44 27.77 16.01 -0.55
N LEU A 45 28.79 16.46 -1.28
CA LEU A 45 30.18 16.08 -1.09
C LEU A 45 30.86 17.20 -0.28
N HIS A 46 30.99 16.97 1.03
CA HIS A 46 31.53 17.94 1.98
C HIS A 46 33.03 17.70 2.20
N LEU A 47 33.85 18.65 1.79
CA LEU A 47 35.30 18.62 1.92
C LEU A 47 35.70 19.11 3.32
N ARG A 48 36.03 18.17 4.23
CA ARG A 48 36.35 18.47 5.63
C ARG A 48 37.81 18.89 5.78
N THR A 49 38.14 20.10 5.36
CA THR A 49 39.51 20.61 5.44
C THR A 49 39.89 21.04 6.87
N PRO A 50 41.18 21.03 7.24
CA PRO A 50 41.62 21.45 8.58
C PRO A 50 41.28 22.91 8.91
N ALA A 51 41.22 23.79 7.91
CA ALA A 51 40.98 25.23 8.08
C ALA A 51 39.60 25.55 8.67
N ILE A 52 38.64 24.65 8.54
CA ILE A 52 37.25 24.81 8.99
C ILE A 52 36.83 23.77 10.05
N ALA A 53 37.81 23.11 10.68
CA ALA A 53 37.57 21.97 11.58
C ALA A 53 36.51 22.25 12.66
N ALA A 54 36.48 23.46 13.21
CA ALA A 54 35.54 23.88 14.25
C ALA A 54 34.06 23.95 13.78
N ASN A 55 33.80 24.03 12.46
CA ASN A 55 32.45 24.12 11.90
C ASN A 55 32.00 22.83 11.19
N ASN A 56 32.88 21.82 11.09
CA ASN A 56 32.61 20.60 10.32
C ASN A 56 31.42 19.81 10.84
N GLU A 57 31.24 19.74 12.16
CA GLU A 57 30.18 18.96 12.79
C GLU A 57 28.81 19.60 12.55
N LYS A 58 28.68 20.92 12.82
CA LYS A 58 27.46 21.66 12.52
C LYS A 58 27.12 21.66 11.03
N ALA A 59 28.12 21.81 10.17
CA ALA A 59 27.93 21.73 8.72
C ALA A 59 27.44 20.34 8.28
N GLU A 60 28.00 19.27 8.85
CA GLU A 60 27.58 17.89 8.58
C GLU A 60 26.11 17.66 8.93
N GLU A 61 25.64 18.12 10.09
CA GLU A 61 24.24 18.00 10.49
C GLU A 61 23.29 18.67 9.49
N HIS A 62 23.58 19.93 9.13
CA HIS A 62 22.77 20.66 8.15
C HIS A 62 22.79 20.03 6.76
N TYR A 63 23.93 19.51 6.31
CA TYR A 63 24.03 18.86 5.00
C TYR A 63 23.38 17.48 4.96
N LYS A 64 23.40 16.73 6.07
CA LYS A 64 22.60 15.51 6.22
C LYS A 64 21.11 15.82 6.16
N GLU A 65 20.67 16.88 6.84
CA GLU A 65 19.27 17.32 6.77
C GLU A 65 18.87 17.75 5.36
N LEU A 66 19.70 18.57 4.69
CA LEU A 66 19.44 19.06 3.34
C LEU A 66 19.37 17.94 2.30
N SER A 67 20.25 16.95 2.41
CA SER A 67 20.36 15.83 1.48
C SER A 67 19.48 14.63 1.84
N TYR A 68 18.68 14.72 2.90
CA TYR A 68 17.78 13.65 3.31
C TYR A 68 16.69 13.39 2.26
N PHE A 69 16.51 12.13 1.89
CA PHE A 69 15.41 11.69 1.03
C PHE A 69 14.48 10.74 1.80
N PRO A 70 13.17 11.06 1.93
CA PRO A 70 12.21 10.25 2.66
C PRO A 70 12.22 8.77 2.23
N GLY A 71 12.31 7.86 3.21
CA GLY A 71 12.32 6.42 3.00
C GLY A 71 13.65 5.82 2.51
N ILE A 72 14.68 6.64 2.24
CA ILE A 72 16.00 6.18 1.78
C ILE A 72 17.12 6.59 2.75
N GLY A 73 17.16 7.86 3.17
CA GLY A 73 18.22 8.42 4.00
C GLY A 73 18.91 9.64 3.37
N ASP A 74 19.98 10.13 3.99
CA ASP A 74 20.80 11.25 3.50
C ASP A 74 21.73 10.88 2.34
N PHE A 75 22.02 11.83 1.47
CA PHE A 75 23.02 11.72 0.41
C PHE A 75 24.26 12.58 0.73
N TYR A 76 24.70 12.55 2.00
CA TYR A 76 25.89 13.24 2.47
C TYR A 76 27.12 12.32 2.44
N TYR A 77 28.24 12.85 1.95
CA TYR A 77 29.56 12.24 2.05
C TYR A 77 30.58 13.25 2.58
N GLY A 78 31.30 12.90 3.63
CA GLY A 78 32.34 13.74 4.22
C GLY A 78 33.73 13.29 3.78
N VAL A 79 34.36 14.02 2.85
CA VAL A 79 35.72 13.73 2.39
C VAL A 79 36.71 14.19 3.45
N ARG A 80 37.46 13.27 4.06
CA ARG A 80 38.35 13.60 5.17
C ARG A 80 39.55 14.40 4.68
N LEU A 81 39.89 15.46 5.41
CA LEU A 81 41.03 16.33 5.13
C LEU A 81 41.04 16.93 3.70
N GLY A 82 39.91 16.91 2.99
CA GLY A 82 39.86 17.29 1.58
C GLY A 82 40.76 16.44 0.67
N GLN A 83 40.97 15.16 1.00
CA GLN A 83 41.79 14.25 0.20
C GLN A 83 41.21 14.12 -1.23
N ILE A 84 41.93 14.65 -2.21
CA ILE A 84 41.51 14.70 -3.62
C ILE A 84 41.30 13.28 -4.18
N ASP A 85 42.14 12.33 -3.78
CA ASP A 85 42.05 10.93 -4.23
C ASP A 85 40.78 10.24 -3.70
N GLU A 86 40.41 10.50 -2.44
CA GLU A 86 39.15 10.02 -1.86
C GLU A 86 37.96 10.64 -2.60
N PHE A 87 37.98 11.97 -2.79
CA PHE A 87 36.95 12.69 -3.55
C PHE A 87 36.78 12.14 -4.97
N GLY A 88 37.87 11.93 -5.69
CA GLY A 88 37.88 11.38 -7.04
C GLY A 88 37.25 9.98 -7.08
N THR A 89 37.63 9.11 -6.14
CA THR A 89 37.09 7.75 -6.02
C THR A 89 35.58 7.78 -5.79
N VAL A 90 35.10 8.64 -4.89
CA VAL A 90 33.67 8.77 -4.57
C VAL A 90 32.89 9.27 -5.79
N LEU A 91 33.37 10.34 -6.43
CA LEU A 91 32.71 10.93 -7.60
C LEU A 91 32.63 9.93 -8.76
N GLU A 92 33.73 9.24 -9.07
CA GLU A 92 33.78 8.22 -10.13
C GLU A 92 32.82 7.07 -9.84
N THR A 93 32.82 6.57 -8.60
CA THR A 93 31.92 5.49 -8.16
C THR A 93 30.45 5.89 -8.36
N LEU A 94 30.08 7.09 -7.92
CA LEU A 94 28.72 7.62 -8.05
C LEU A 94 28.32 7.84 -9.51
N ALA A 95 29.20 8.44 -10.32
CA ALA A 95 28.95 8.68 -11.73
C ALA A 95 28.76 7.36 -12.51
N ASN A 96 29.60 6.36 -12.23
CA ASN A 96 29.47 5.02 -12.82
C ASN A 96 28.14 4.38 -12.41
N GLN A 97 27.76 4.45 -11.14
CA GLN A 97 26.52 3.86 -10.65
C GLN A 97 25.28 4.49 -11.28
N ILE A 98 25.21 5.83 -11.37
CA ILE A 98 24.12 6.53 -12.08
C ILE A 98 24.09 6.10 -13.56
N THR A 99 25.25 6.04 -14.21
CA THR A 99 25.36 5.64 -15.63
C THR A 99 24.84 4.23 -15.85
N GLN A 100 25.20 3.28 -14.97
CA GLN A 100 24.72 1.91 -15.04
C GLN A 100 23.20 1.83 -14.84
N GLN A 101 22.61 2.63 -13.95
CA GLN A 101 21.16 2.68 -13.76
C GLN A 101 20.43 3.21 -15.00
N VAL A 102 20.98 4.23 -15.67
CA VAL A 102 20.45 4.76 -16.92
C VAL A 102 20.54 3.70 -18.02
N LEU A 103 21.71 3.06 -18.20
CA LEU A 103 21.93 2.01 -19.19
C LEU A 103 21.02 0.80 -18.98
N ALA A 104 20.85 0.35 -17.73
CA ALA A 104 19.93 -0.74 -17.39
C ALA A 104 18.49 -0.40 -17.81
N THR A 105 18.09 0.87 -17.66
CA THR A 105 16.75 1.35 -18.06
C THR A 105 16.60 1.41 -19.57
N THR A 106 17.59 1.94 -20.29
CA THR A 106 17.55 2.02 -21.76
C THR A 106 17.57 0.62 -22.39
N ASN A 107 18.22 -0.34 -21.74
CA ASN A 107 18.29 -1.73 -22.18
C ASN A 107 17.07 -2.57 -21.75
N GLY A 108 16.05 -1.95 -21.15
CA GLY A 108 14.80 -2.64 -20.77
C GLY A 108 14.95 -3.63 -19.62
N VAL A 109 16.03 -3.56 -18.84
CA VAL A 109 16.19 -4.38 -17.65
C VAL A 109 15.13 -3.95 -16.63
N PRO A 110 14.32 -4.87 -16.07
CA PRO A 110 13.35 -4.52 -15.04
C PRO A 110 14.07 -4.06 -13.75
N PRO A 111 13.51 -3.13 -12.98
CA PRO A 111 13.98 -2.86 -11.63
C PRO A 111 13.71 -4.10 -10.77
N ILE A 112 14.76 -4.75 -10.29
CA ILE A 112 14.68 -5.90 -9.40
C ILE A 112 14.83 -5.38 -7.96
N PRO A 113 14.14 -5.96 -6.96
CA PRO A 113 14.43 -5.67 -5.56
C PRO A 113 15.93 -5.76 -5.29
N LEU A 114 16.48 -4.70 -4.69
CA LEU A 114 17.89 -4.73 -4.32
C LEU A 114 18.06 -5.75 -3.20
N PRO A 115 19.03 -6.67 -3.30
CA PRO A 115 19.33 -7.58 -2.20
C PRO A 115 19.60 -6.74 -0.94
N GLN A 116 19.03 -7.16 0.19
CA GLN A 116 19.39 -6.55 1.46
C GLN A 116 20.89 -6.75 1.62
N VAL A 117 21.64 -5.67 1.79
CA VAL A 117 23.07 -5.74 2.07
C VAL A 117 23.19 -6.50 3.39
N GLU A 118 23.58 -7.77 3.32
CA GLU A 118 23.83 -8.58 4.51
C GLU A 118 24.83 -7.86 5.42
N ASP A 119 24.55 -7.92 6.73
CA ASP A 119 25.22 -7.21 7.80
C ASP A 119 26.75 -7.26 7.71
N GLN A 120 27.34 -6.27 7.05
CA GLN A 120 28.66 -5.81 7.44
C GLN A 120 28.49 -5.12 8.79
N GLN A 121 29.14 -5.64 9.83
CA GLN A 121 28.99 -5.12 11.20
C GLN A 121 29.31 -3.62 11.32
N GLN A 122 30.04 -3.03 10.35
CA GLN A 122 30.13 -1.58 10.11
C GLN A 122 30.42 -1.29 8.61
N PRO A 123 29.43 -0.97 7.77
CA PRO A 123 29.69 -0.63 6.37
C PRO A 123 30.37 0.74 6.27
N THR A 124 31.31 0.89 5.34
CA THR A 124 31.99 2.18 5.08
C THR A 124 31.00 3.24 4.63
N GLN A 125 31.32 4.53 4.83
CA GLN A 125 30.46 5.63 4.38
C GLN A 125 30.15 5.54 2.88
N LEU A 126 31.15 5.13 2.07
CA LEU A 126 30.97 4.94 0.64
C LEU A 126 29.99 3.80 0.34
N ALA A 127 30.12 2.65 1.01
CA ALA A 127 29.20 1.52 0.84
C ALA A 127 27.76 1.88 1.23
N GLN A 128 27.58 2.63 2.32
CA GLN A 128 26.27 3.14 2.74
C GLN A 128 25.67 4.09 1.69
N LEU A 129 26.48 5.01 1.17
CA LEU A 129 26.05 5.93 0.11
C LEU A 129 25.67 5.18 -1.18
N GLN A 130 26.50 4.23 -1.62
CA GLN A 130 26.21 3.38 -2.78
C GLN A 130 24.88 2.65 -2.61
N GLY A 131 24.62 2.03 -1.45
CA GLY A 131 23.33 1.38 -1.19
C GLY A 131 22.13 2.33 -1.25
N ARG A 132 22.29 3.59 -0.80
CA ARG A 132 21.25 4.62 -0.91
C ARG A 132 21.03 5.07 -2.36
N VAL A 133 22.10 5.19 -3.14
CA VAL A 133 22.05 5.54 -4.58
C VAL A 133 21.39 4.42 -5.39
N ASP A 134 21.62 3.16 -5.04
CA ASP A 134 20.91 2.04 -5.66
C ASP A 134 19.41 2.10 -5.38
N LYS A 135 19.01 2.33 -4.13
CA LYS A 135 17.60 2.45 -3.74
C LYS A 135 16.92 3.59 -4.50
N LEU A 136 17.54 4.77 -4.56
CA LEU A 136 16.99 5.92 -5.28
C LEU A 136 16.90 5.64 -6.77
N GLY A 137 17.96 5.09 -7.37
CA GLY A 137 17.99 4.70 -8.76
C GLY A 137 16.88 3.73 -9.14
N ASN A 138 16.70 2.68 -8.34
CA ASN A 138 15.64 1.70 -8.52
C ASN A 138 14.26 2.36 -8.45
N ALA A 139 14.02 3.21 -7.44
CA ALA A 139 12.76 3.94 -7.30
C ALA A 139 12.46 4.85 -8.50
N LEU A 140 13.47 5.54 -9.03
CA LEU A 140 13.34 6.40 -10.20
C LEU A 140 13.05 5.60 -11.47
N ARG A 141 13.65 4.41 -11.61
CA ARG A 141 13.37 3.47 -12.70
C ARG A 141 11.93 2.96 -12.64
N MET A 142 11.45 2.57 -11.46
CA MET A 142 10.06 2.19 -11.23
C MET A 142 9.08 3.30 -11.63
N ARG A 143 9.34 4.53 -11.17
CA ARG A 143 8.53 5.71 -11.52
C ARG A 143 8.53 6.00 -13.03
N TYR A 144 9.68 5.87 -13.69
CA TYR A 144 9.80 6.06 -15.12
C TYR A 144 9.00 5.01 -15.90
N LEU A 145 9.14 3.73 -15.55
CA LEU A 145 8.39 2.65 -16.19
C LEU A 145 6.88 2.81 -16.02
N GLN A 146 6.43 3.19 -14.82
CA GLN A 146 5.02 3.47 -14.57
C GLN A 146 4.51 4.60 -15.48
N LYS A 147 5.28 5.69 -15.62
CA LYS A 147 4.89 6.86 -16.44
C LYS A 147 4.84 6.55 -17.94
N GLU A 148 5.85 5.86 -18.48
CA GLU A 148 5.93 5.58 -19.92
C GLU A 148 5.02 4.43 -20.36
N SER A 149 4.90 3.37 -19.55
CA SER A 149 4.18 2.16 -19.96
C SER A 149 2.74 2.12 -19.48
N GLY A 150 2.36 2.94 -18.49
CA GLY A 150 1.06 2.87 -17.83
C GLY A 150 0.79 1.55 -17.09
N LYS A 151 1.78 0.64 -17.05
CA LYS A 151 1.66 -0.67 -16.40
C LYS A 151 1.83 -0.51 -14.89
N PRO A 152 1.12 -1.34 -14.09
CA PRO A 152 1.31 -1.36 -12.64
C PRO A 152 2.76 -1.71 -12.28
N LEU A 153 3.21 -1.24 -11.13
CA LEU A 153 4.54 -1.55 -10.60
C LEU A 153 4.74 -3.08 -10.53
N PRO A 154 5.90 -3.61 -10.95
CA PRO A 154 6.17 -5.04 -10.90
C PRO A 154 6.07 -5.56 -9.46
N LYS A 155 5.46 -6.74 -9.29
CA LYS A 155 5.36 -7.39 -7.96
C LYS A 155 6.77 -7.66 -7.44
N VAL A 156 7.13 -7.01 -6.33
CA VAL A 156 8.52 -7.00 -5.81
C VAL A 156 8.86 -8.23 -4.97
N PHE A 157 7.90 -8.92 -4.38
CA PHE A 157 8.13 -10.23 -3.78
C PHE A 157 6.86 -11.07 -3.85
N ASN A 158 7.06 -12.38 -3.91
CA ASN A 158 6.02 -13.36 -3.66
C ASN A 158 6.54 -14.26 -2.54
N ALA A 159 5.82 -14.32 -1.43
CA ALA A 159 6.24 -15.06 -0.25
C ALA A 159 5.09 -15.94 0.22
N TRP A 160 5.43 -17.13 0.71
CA TRP A 160 4.51 -18.05 1.34
C TRP A 160 4.76 -17.99 2.84
N MET A 161 3.69 -17.87 3.62
CA MET A 161 3.73 -17.92 5.07
C MET A 161 2.77 -19.01 5.54
N VAL A 162 3.18 -19.76 6.55
CA VAL A 162 2.28 -20.71 7.22
C VAL A 162 1.39 -19.90 8.15
N ASP A 163 0.07 -20.07 8.03
CA ASP A 163 -0.94 -19.35 8.79
C ASP A 163 -1.12 -19.90 10.22
N ARG A 164 -0.48 -21.02 10.54
CA ARG A 164 -0.52 -21.71 11.83
C ARG A 164 0.83 -21.73 12.54
N ASP A 165 0.77 -21.77 13.86
CA ASP A 165 1.95 -21.97 14.70
C ASP A 165 2.51 -23.39 14.50
N PHE A 166 3.83 -23.49 14.31
CA PHE A 166 4.50 -24.77 14.04
C PHE A 166 4.48 -25.76 15.22
N VAL A 167 4.41 -25.25 16.46
CA VAL A 167 4.42 -26.05 17.68
C VAL A 167 3.00 -26.41 18.09
N ASN A 168 2.04 -25.50 17.89
CA ASN A 168 0.62 -25.71 18.14
C ASN A 168 -0.24 -25.34 16.91
N PRO A 169 -0.49 -26.28 15.99
CA PRO A 169 -1.23 -26.03 14.75
C PRO A 169 -2.65 -25.51 14.93
N GLU A 170 -3.27 -25.68 16.11
CA GLU A 170 -4.60 -25.13 16.39
C GLU A 170 -4.58 -23.61 16.53
N ARG A 171 -3.42 -23.00 16.81
CA ARG A 171 -3.28 -21.56 16.98
C ARG A 171 -3.02 -20.86 15.64
N PRO A 172 -3.87 -19.90 15.24
CA PRO A 172 -3.57 -19.05 14.09
C PRO A 172 -2.38 -18.14 14.44
N ALA A 173 -1.38 -18.10 13.55
CA ALA A 173 -0.24 -17.20 13.64
C ALA A 173 -0.52 -15.84 12.98
N VAL A 174 -1.57 -15.76 12.16
CA VAL A 174 -1.93 -14.59 11.38
C VAL A 174 -3.43 -14.35 11.40
N GLU A 175 -3.82 -13.08 11.34
CA GLU A 175 -5.21 -12.67 11.19
C GLU A 175 -5.39 -12.13 9.77
N VAL A 176 -6.25 -12.78 8.98
CA VAL A 176 -6.55 -12.35 7.61
C VAL A 176 -7.67 -11.33 7.65
N ARG A 177 -7.43 -10.18 7.01
CA ARG A 177 -8.42 -9.10 6.89
C ARG A 177 -8.55 -8.66 5.45
N VAL A 178 -9.78 -8.36 5.03
CA VAL A 178 -10.10 -7.84 3.70
C VAL A 178 -10.24 -6.33 3.80
N LEU A 179 -9.52 -5.62 2.93
CA LEU A 179 -9.55 -4.17 2.88
C LEU A 179 -10.76 -3.73 2.06
N LEU A 180 -11.74 -3.11 2.71
CA LEU A 180 -12.96 -2.62 2.07
C LEU A 180 -13.02 -1.10 2.13
N THR A 181 -13.53 -0.49 1.06
CA THR A 181 -13.89 0.93 1.04
C THR A 181 -15.22 1.17 1.75
N ARG A 182 -15.45 2.42 2.16
CA ARG A 182 -16.69 2.81 2.84
C ARG A 182 -17.93 2.63 1.95
N ASP A 183 -17.80 2.87 0.65
CA ASP A 183 -18.87 2.63 -0.33
C ASP A 183 -19.14 1.12 -0.47
N GLN A 184 -18.10 0.30 -0.57
CA GLN A 184 -18.24 -1.17 -0.64
C GLN A 184 -18.90 -1.74 0.61
N LEU A 185 -18.60 -1.21 1.80
CA LEU A 185 -19.23 -1.62 3.04
C LEU A 185 -20.72 -1.23 3.07
N SER A 186 -21.06 -0.04 2.58
CA SER A 186 -22.45 0.42 2.49
C SER A 186 -23.27 -0.43 1.52
N ASP A 187 -22.69 -0.77 0.37
CA ASP A 187 -23.30 -1.68 -0.60
C ASP A 187 -23.56 -3.05 0.03
N LEU A 188 -22.56 -3.65 0.69
CA LEU A 188 -22.69 -4.94 1.37
C LEU A 188 -23.79 -4.95 2.44
N LYS A 189 -23.83 -3.90 3.25
CA LYS A 189 -24.88 -3.73 4.26
C LYS A 189 -26.26 -3.71 3.60
N SER A 190 -26.43 -2.92 2.54
CA SER A 190 -27.73 -2.81 1.85
C SER A 190 -28.19 -4.15 1.25
N VAL A 191 -27.26 -4.93 0.68
CA VAL A 191 -27.58 -6.26 0.15
C VAL A 191 -27.97 -7.20 1.29
N MET A 192 -27.18 -7.24 2.38
CA MET A 192 -27.51 -8.07 3.53
C MET A 192 -28.87 -7.71 4.15
N GLN A 193 -29.21 -6.43 4.24
CA GLN A 193 -30.54 -6.01 4.72
C GLN A 193 -31.67 -6.58 3.87
N GLN A 194 -31.54 -6.56 2.55
CA GLN A 194 -32.55 -7.14 1.65
C GLN A 194 -32.64 -8.67 1.82
N VAL A 195 -31.50 -9.35 2.03
CA VAL A 195 -31.48 -10.79 2.32
C VAL A 195 -32.16 -11.09 3.66
N LEU A 196 -31.98 -10.24 4.68
CA LEU A 196 -32.65 -10.40 5.98
C LEU A 196 -34.16 -10.30 5.84
N GLU A 197 -34.64 -9.25 5.18
CA GLU A 197 -36.07 -9.00 4.96
C GLU A 197 -36.72 -10.19 4.24
N LEU A 198 -36.07 -10.68 3.17
CA LEU A 198 -36.53 -11.88 2.46
C LEU A 198 -36.51 -13.12 3.33
N ALA A 199 -35.48 -13.31 4.17
CA ALA A 199 -35.38 -14.49 5.04
C ALA A 199 -36.48 -14.47 6.11
N GLU A 200 -36.79 -13.31 6.68
CA GLU A 200 -37.89 -13.13 7.64
C GLU A 200 -39.26 -13.47 7.01
N GLU A 201 -39.49 -13.07 5.76
CA GLU A 201 -40.67 -13.46 4.99
C GLU A 201 -40.67 -14.96 4.62
N GLY A 202 -39.49 -15.50 4.29
CA GLY A 202 -39.26 -16.88 3.90
C GLY A 202 -39.57 -17.89 5.01
N VAL A 203 -39.39 -17.53 6.28
CA VAL A 203 -39.82 -18.35 7.44
C VAL A 203 -41.34 -18.60 7.41
N LEU A 204 -42.12 -17.64 6.90
CA LEU A 204 -43.58 -17.76 6.78
C LEU A 204 -44.01 -18.53 5.53
N SER A 205 -43.21 -18.53 4.46
CA SER A 205 -43.50 -19.22 3.20
C SER A 205 -42.23 -19.70 2.47
N PRO A 206 -41.65 -20.84 2.89
CA PRO A 206 -40.35 -21.32 2.40
C PRO A 206 -40.28 -21.55 0.88
N ARG A 207 -41.41 -21.91 0.25
CA ARG A 207 -41.48 -22.24 -1.18
C ARG A 207 -41.22 -21.05 -2.12
N ASN A 208 -41.37 -19.82 -1.64
CA ASN A 208 -41.23 -18.62 -2.48
C ASN A 208 -39.92 -17.84 -2.22
N PHE A 209 -39.28 -18.05 -1.07
CA PHE A 209 -38.09 -17.32 -0.63
C PHE A 209 -37.00 -17.16 -1.70
N ILE A 210 -36.58 -18.26 -2.34
CA ILE A 210 -35.49 -18.19 -3.35
C ILE A 210 -35.98 -17.61 -4.68
N ASN A 211 -37.27 -17.66 -5.01
CA ASN A 211 -37.79 -16.97 -6.20
C ASN A 211 -37.82 -15.45 -5.98
N ASP A 212 -38.14 -15.03 -4.75
CA ASP A 212 -38.12 -13.63 -4.34
C ASP A 212 -36.67 -13.13 -4.24
N LEU A 213 -35.76 -13.96 -3.70
CA LEU A 213 -34.32 -13.75 -3.76
C LEU A 213 -33.92 -13.58 -5.23
N LYS A 214 -34.14 -14.55 -6.11
CA LYS A 214 -33.75 -14.48 -7.54
C LYS A 214 -34.26 -13.21 -8.23
N SER A 215 -35.45 -12.74 -7.89
CA SER A 215 -36.01 -11.48 -8.38
C SER A 215 -35.26 -10.24 -7.88
N LEU A 216 -34.78 -10.27 -6.63
CA LEU A 216 -33.87 -9.28 -6.07
C LEU A 216 -32.51 -9.28 -6.82
N ALA A 217 -31.96 -10.45 -7.17
CA ALA A 217 -30.68 -10.53 -7.94
C ALA A 217 -30.82 -9.85 -9.29
N ALA A 218 -31.93 -10.13 -9.98
CA ALA A 218 -32.22 -9.50 -11.27
C ALA A 218 -32.33 -7.97 -11.17
N THR A 219 -32.67 -7.42 -10.00
CA THR A 219 -32.81 -5.99 -9.75
C THR A 219 -31.50 -5.33 -9.29
N VAL A 220 -30.69 -6.05 -8.52
CA VAL A 220 -29.41 -5.57 -7.95
C VAL A 220 -28.24 -5.76 -8.91
N SER A 221 -28.29 -6.79 -9.77
CA SER A 221 -27.26 -7.05 -10.78
C SER A 221 -27.20 -5.90 -11.78
N ARG A 222 -25.98 -5.39 -12.00
CA ARG A 222 -25.68 -4.40 -13.05
C ARG A 222 -25.66 -5.01 -14.45
N ASP A 223 -25.67 -6.33 -14.56
CA ASP A 223 -25.65 -7.06 -15.83
C ASP A 223 -26.88 -7.97 -15.97
N PRO A 224 -27.94 -7.53 -16.69
CA PRO A 224 -29.11 -8.35 -16.96
C PRO A 224 -28.80 -9.61 -17.79
N ALA A 225 -27.67 -9.65 -18.50
CA ALA A 225 -27.30 -10.76 -19.37
C ALA A 225 -26.64 -11.92 -18.62
N SER A 226 -26.01 -11.68 -17.46
CA SER A 226 -25.43 -12.73 -16.61
C SER A 226 -26.50 -13.50 -15.83
N VAL A 227 -27.61 -12.84 -15.46
CA VAL A 227 -28.75 -13.43 -14.75
C VAL A 227 -29.43 -14.53 -15.59
N GLY A 228 -29.41 -14.41 -16.92
CA GLY A 228 -30.04 -15.38 -17.83
C GLY A 228 -29.28 -16.71 -17.99
N ALA A 229 -28.01 -16.78 -17.60
CA ALA A 229 -27.20 -18.00 -17.70
C ALA A 229 -27.23 -18.85 -16.42
N SER A 230 -27.47 -18.25 -15.25
CA SER A 230 -27.49 -18.92 -13.94
C SER A 230 -28.85 -19.50 -13.55
N THR A 231 -29.90 -19.32 -14.38
CA THR A 231 -31.28 -19.75 -14.06
C THR A 231 -31.55 -21.25 -14.19
N SER A 232 -30.59 -22.06 -14.66
CA SER A 232 -30.81 -23.47 -15.01
C SER A 232 -30.33 -24.49 -13.98
N GLU A 233 -29.67 -24.10 -12.89
CA GLU A 233 -29.19 -25.07 -11.89
C GLU A 233 -29.85 -24.86 -10.53
N ALA A 234 -30.45 -25.94 -10.01
CA ALA A 234 -31.20 -25.99 -8.75
C ALA A 234 -30.32 -25.92 -7.49
N GLY A 235 -29.13 -25.33 -7.58
CA GLY A 235 -28.14 -25.26 -6.51
C GLY A 235 -27.32 -23.97 -6.45
N ALA A 236 -27.68 -22.94 -7.23
CA ALA A 236 -26.94 -21.69 -7.25
C ALA A 236 -26.93 -21.03 -5.85
N ASN A 237 -25.77 -20.56 -5.41
CA ASN A 237 -25.58 -19.85 -4.15
C ASN A 237 -25.72 -18.32 -4.34
N LEU A 238 -25.76 -17.57 -3.23
CA LEU A 238 -25.88 -16.10 -3.26
C LEU A 238 -24.72 -15.39 -4.00
N ALA A 239 -23.57 -16.05 -4.15
CA ALA A 239 -22.47 -15.51 -4.95
C ALA A 239 -22.74 -15.67 -6.45
N GLU A 240 -23.10 -16.88 -6.89
CA GLU A 240 -23.36 -17.26 -8.29
C GLU A 240 -24.60 -16.59 -8.89
N MET A 241 -25.52 -16.14 -8.02
CA MET A 241 -26.68 -15.35 -8.41
C MET A 241 -26.36 -13.85 -8.64
N GLY A 242 -25.12 -13.41 -8.42
CA GLY A 242 -24.65 -12.05 -8.73
C GLY A 242 -25.10 -10.97 -7.74
N TYR A 243 -25.49 -11.35 -6.51
CA TYR A 243 -25.75 -10.38 -5.42
C TYR A 243 -24.45 -9.78 -4.88
N MET A 244 -23.38 -10.56 -4.96
CA MET A 244 -22.09 -10.21 -4.43
C MET A 244 -21.30 -9.49 -5.50
N ARG A 245 -20.44 -8.57 -5.06
CA ARG A 245 -19.57 -7.85 -5.99
C ARG A 245 -18.35 -8.71 -6.26
N GLU A 246 -17.74 -8.54 -7.44
CA GLU A 246 -16.49 -9.19 -7.87
C GLU A 246 -15.41 -9.25 -6.77
N TYR A 247 -15.30 -8.21 -5.94
CA TYR A 247 -14.31 -8.15 -4.86
C TYR A 247 -14.57 -9.09 -3.65
N ILE A 248 -15.75 -9.68 -3.55
CA ILE A 248 -16.10 -10.71 -2.55
C ILE A 248 -16.13 -12.09 -3.21
N GLU A 249 -16.61 -12.20 -4.45
CA GLU A 249 -16.68 -13.47 -5.20
C GLU A 249 -15.32 -14.10 -5.44
N ASP A 250 -14.29 -13.29 -5.70
CA ASP A 250 -12.92 -13.77 -5.94
C ASP A 250 -12.13 -14.08 -4.65
N LEU A 251 -12.76 -13.98 -3.48
CA LEU A 251 -12.08 -14.31 -2.23
C LEU A 251 -11.91 -15.84 -2.10
N PRO A 252 -10.72 -16.32 -1.70
CA PRO A 252 -10.48 -17.75 -1.51
C PRO A 252 -11.21 -18.33 -0.29
N TYR A 253 -11.84 -17.47 0.52
CA TYR A 253 -12.64 -17.83 1.68
C TYR A 253 -14.04 -17.25 1.51
N THR A 254 -15.05 -18.12 1.41
CA THR A 254 -16.47 -17.75 1.37
C THR A 254 -17.04 -17.80 2.79
N GLY A 255 -17.87 -16.82 3.15
CA GLY A 255 -18.60 -16.84 4.42
C GLY A 255 -19.90 -17.63 4.33
N GLU A 256 -20.55 -17.84 5.48
CA GLU A 256 -21.78 -18.65 5.59
C GLU A 256 -22.91 -18.12 4.71
N VAL A 257 -23.03 -16.81 4.52
CA VAL A 257 -24.08 -16.21 3.68
C VAL A 257 -23.78 -16.47 2.21
N MET A 258 -22.51 -16.52 1.80
CA MET A 258 -22.12 -16.81 0.42
C MET A 258 -22.54 -18.23 -0.01
N ASP A 259 -22.50 -19.19 0.91
CA ASP A 259 -22.74 -20.61 0.66
C ASP A 259 -24.23 -21.02 0.82
N LEU A 260 -25.13 -20.08 1.12
CA LEU A 260 -26.56 -20.39 1.32
C LEU A 260 -27.21 -20.87 0.02
N THR A 261 -27.85 -22.05 0.07
CA THR A 261 -28.61 -22.64 -1.03
C THR A 261 -30.05 -23.00 -0.61
N LEU A 262 -30.95 -23.21 -1.58
CA LEU A 262 -32.34 -23.63 -1.30
C LEU A 262 -32.40 -24.94 -0.52
N GLU A 263 -31.60 -25.93 -0.93
CA GLU A 263 -31.55 -27.25 -0.29
C GLU A 263 -31.12 -27.13 1.18
N SER A 264 -30.05 -26.37 1.45
CA SER A 264 -29.60 -26.12 2.82
C SER A 264 -30.66 -25.41 3.67
N TRP A 265 -31.34 -24.41 3.11
CA TRP A 265 -32.37 -23.64 3.83
C TRP A 265 -33.62 -24.47 4.15
N GLU A 266 -34.07 -25.32 3.22
CA GLU A 266 -35.23 -26.20 3.42
C GLU A 266 -34.94 -27.35 4.40
N GLU A 267 -33.70 -27.82 4.45
CA GLU A 267 -33.26 -28.83 5.41
C GLU A 267 -33.09 -28.26 6.83
N TRP A 268 -32.86 -26.96 6.96
CA TRP A 268 -32.67 -26.32 8.26
C TRP A 268 -33.93 -26.35 9.11
N SER A 269 -33.73 -26.60 10.41
CA SER A 269 -34.79 -26.41 11.39
C SER A 269 -35.13 -24.92 11.54
N ALA A 270 -36.36 -24.61 11.96
CA ALA A 270 -36.77 -23.24 12.25
C ALA A 270 -35.84 -22.54 13.26
N LYS A 271 -35.27 -23.30 14.21
CA LYS A 271 -34.28 -22.77 15.16
C LYS A 271 -33.00 -22.32 14.43
N THR A 272 -32.49 -23.15 13.52
CA THR A 272 -31.28 -22.85 12.73
C THR A 272 -31.50 -21.64 11.81
N GLN A 273 -32.66 -21.53 11.18
CA GLN A 273 -33.04 -20.37 10.37
C GLN A 273 -33.06 -19.07 11.20
N ILE A 274 -33.63 -19.11 12.42
CA ILE A 274 -33.61 -17.95 13.34
C ILE A 274 -32.18 -17.58 13.76
N GLU A 275 -31.35 -18.56 14.09
CA GLU A 275 -29.96 -18.31 14.46
C GLU A 275 -29.16 -17.68 13.30
N PHE A 276 -29.41 -18.11 12.06
CA PHE A 276 -28.84 -17.50 10.86
C PHE A 276 -29.27 -16.03 10.71
N MET A 277 -30.57 -15.74 10.82
CA MET A 277 -31.08 -14.37 10.74
C MET A 277 -30.47 -13.46 11.83
N GLN A 278 -30.34 -13.96 13.07
CA GLN A 278 -29.69 -13.22 14.16
C GLN A 278 -28.20 -12.93 13.88
N ARG A 279 -27.47 -13.88 13.29
CA ARG A 279 -26.08 -13.65 12.86
C ARG A 279 -26.02 -12.59 11.77
N LEU A 280 -26.92 -12.64 10.80
CA LEU A 280 -26.98 -11.69 9.69
C LEU A 280 -27.33 -10.27 10.18
N ASP A 281 -28.32 -10.12 11.05
CA ASP A 281 -28.66 -8.86 11.72
C ASP A 281 -27.48 -8.29 12.54
N SER A 282 -26.76 -9.16 13.25
CA SER A 282 -25.55 -8.78 14.00
C SER A 282 -24.46 -8.22 13.07
N LYS A 283 -24.23 -8.85 11.91
CA LYS A 283 -23.27 -8.36 10.90
C LYS A 283 -23.73 -7.03 10.28
N ILE A 284 -25.02 -6.87 9.97
CA ILE A 284 -25.60 -5.60 9.46
C ILE A 284 -25.37 -4.47 10.47
N SER A 285 -25.68 -4.73 11.75
CA SER A 285 -25.47 -3.78 12.84
C SER A 285 -24.00 -3.41 13.01
N TYR A 286 -23.10 -4.39 12.89
CA TYR A 286 -21.66 -4.13 12.90
C TYR A 286 -21.22 -3.23 11.74
N TYR A 287 -21.69 -3.48 10.51
CA TYR A 287 -21.37 -2.63 9.36
C TYR A 287 -21.91 -1.22 9.50
N GLN A 288 -23.10 -1.05 10.07
CA GLN A 288 -23.65 0.27 10.39
C GLN A 288 -22.75 1.00 11.38
N ALA A 289 -22.40 0.36 12.50
CA ALA A 289 -21.54 0.96 13.52
C ALA A 289 -20.19 1.37 12.94
N LEU A 290 -19.58 0.49 12.13
CA LEU A 290 -18.31 0.77 11.46
C LEU A 290 -18.42 1.95 10.47
N HIS A 291 -19.52 2.03 9.71
CA HIS A 291 -19.76 3.13 8.79
C HIS A 291 -19.93 4.50 9.48
N ASP A 292 -20.50 4.50 10.69
CA ASP A 292 -20.75 5.71 11.49
C ASP A 292 -19.47 6.19 12.22
N HIS A 293 -18.58 5.27 12.60
CA HIS A 293 -17.29 5.57 13.21
C HIS A 293 -16.25 6.04 12.20
N THR A 294 -16.37 7.30 11.76
CA THR A 294 -15.45 7.91 10.77
C THR A 294 -13.98 7.92 11.20
N ASP A 295 -13.69 7.89 12.49
CA ASP A 295 -12.34 7.89 13.06
C ASP A 295 -11.55 6.60 12.77
N LEU A 296 -12.23 5.50 12.44
CA LEU A 296 -11.61 4.22 12.11
C LEU A 296 -11.10 4.16 10.66
N TRP A 297 -11.56 5.06 9.80
CA TRP A 297 -11.32 5.00 8.36
C TRP A 297 -10.05 5.74 7.95
N VAL A 298 -9.27 5.13 7.06
CA VAL A 298 -8.04 5.73 6.52
C VAL A 298 -8.27 6.13 5.07
N THR A 299 -8.09 7.40 4.72
CA THR A 299 -8.14 7.86 3.33
C THR A 299 -6.76 7.72 2.69
N PRO A 300 -6.60 6.89 1.63
CA PRO A 300 -5.33 6.80 0.90
C PRO A 300 -4.97 8.16 0.29
N GLY A 301 -3.76 8.65 0.55
CA GLY A 301 -3.33 9.99 0.13
C GLY A 301 -3.70 11.14 1.08
N GLY A 302 -4.37 10.83 2.20
CA GLY A 302 -4.78 11.82 3.21
C GLY A 302 -6.04 12.59 2.84
N GLY A 303 -6.49 13.46 3.75
CA GLY A 303 -7.73 14.23 3.60
C GLY A 303 -8.91 13.68 4.43
N PRO A 304 -10.09 14.29 4.30
CA PRO A 304 -11.28 13.88 5.06
C PRO A 304 -11.76 12.49 4.62
N VAL A 305 -12.52 11.84 5.50
CA VAL A 305 -13.14 10.53 5.24
C VAL A 305 -14.19 10.67 4.15
N ASN A 306 -14.14 9.78 3.15
CA ASN A 306 -15.05 9.75 2.01
C ASN A 306 -15.34 8.29 1.60
N GLY A 307 -16.04 8.09 0.50
CA GLY A 307 -16.42 6.76 0.00
C GLY A 307 -15.24 5.82 -0.29
N ASN A 308 -14.09 6.38 -0.67
CA ASN A 308 -12.86 5.64 -0.95
C ASN A 308 -11.96 5.43 0.28
N SER A 309 -12.37 5.90 1.46
CA SER A 309 -11.65 5.58 2.68
C SER A 309 -11.76 4.09 2.96
N VAL A 310 -10.69 3.50 3.48
CA VAL A 310 -10.55 2.05 3.64
C VAL A 310 -10.52 1.62 5.10
N PHE A 311 -11.02 0.42 5.37
CA PHE A 311 -10.94 -0.24 6.67
C PHE A 311 -10.67 -1.75 6.50
N PRO A 312 -9.78 -2.36 7.32
CA PRO A 312 -9.51 -3.79 7.28
C PRO A 312 -10.55 -4.58 8.09
N VAL A 313 -11.51 -5.21 7.40
CA VAL A 313 -12.56 -6.05 7.98
C VAL A 313 -12.06 -7.48 8.16
N ALA A 314 -12.32 -8.11 9.31
CA ALA A 314 -11.95 -9.50 9.56
C ALA A 314 -12.79 -10.47 8.71
N LEU A 315 -12.20 -11.60 8.29
CA LEU A 315 -12.90 -12.60 7.46
C LEU A 315 -14.20 -13.09 8.10
N ASP A 316 -14.20 -13.36 9.41
CA ASP A 316 -15.39 -13.89 10.12
C ASP A 316 -16.58 -12.91 10.13
N LEU A 317 -16.31 -11.62 9.86
CA LEU A 317 -17.32 -10.58 9.80
C LEU A 317 -17.83 -10.34 8.38
N LEU A 318 -17.22 -10.94 7.35
CA LEU A 318 -17.72 -10.93 5.98
C LEU A 318 -19.03 -11.75 5.87
N PRO A 319 -19.90 -11.45 4.89
CA PRO A 319 -21.11 -12.24 4.64
C PRO A 319 -20.82 -13.73 4.52
#